data_AF-A0A7C7AGW0-F1
#
_entry.id   AF-A0A7C7AGW0-F1
#
_cell.length_a   1.000
_cell.length_b   1.000
_cell.length_c   1.000
_cell.angle_alpha   90.00
_cell.angle_beta   90.00
_cell.angle_gamma   90.00
#
_symmetry.space_group_name_H-M   'P 1'
#
loop_
_entity.id
_entity.type
_entity.pdbx_description
1 polymer ?
#
loop_
_entity_poly.entity_id
_entity_poly.type
_entity_poly.pdbx_seq_one_letter_code
_entity_poly.pdbx_strand_id
1 'polypeptide(L)'
;LSITDGDIIITDLFNQIINFVSYLVFAALLIYILMPSIKLDIPQLKALSKKEIATHSGIGVLWILAFGIVFNIISFMLYRIFDIIPETSMNQMMINRALKSSGAIFIILTAVFVGPIVEELVFRKSFFVLIKNPKIALTVSSVCFGLIHMTTEIIQGDILMVVINGIGYISGGLALGYIYMKENKNIFIPIIAHMAYNLLSIVLSILG
;
A
#
# COMPACT_ATOMS: atom_id res chain seq x y z
N LEU A 1 23.40 -24.80 -19.00
CA LEU A 1 23.96 -23.46 -18.70
C LEU A 1 23.79 -23.25 -17.21
N SER A 2 24.88 -23.27 -16.44
CA SER A 2 24.80 -22.99 -15.00
C SER A 2 24.72 -21.47 -14.85
N ILE A 3 23.65 -21.00 -14.21
CA ILE A 3 23.52 -19.59 -13.81
C ILE A 3 24.53 -19.39 -12.68
N THR A 4 25.40 -18.39 -12.79
CA THR A 4 26.35 -18.06 -11.73
C THR A 4 25.71 -17.10 -10.72
N ASP A 5 26.22 -17.04 -9.49
CA ASP A 5 25.72 -16.11 -8.47
C ASP A 5 25.77 -14.65 -8.94
N GLY A 6 26.73 -14.30 -9.80
CA GLY A 6 26.82 -12.98 -10.42
C GLY A 6 25.67 -12.68 -11.38
N ASP A 7 25.20 -13.67 -12.15
CA ASP A 7 24.08 -13.51 -13.08
C ASP A 7 22.75 -13.27 -12.35
N ILE A 8 22.58 -13.91 -11.19
CA ILE A 8 21.39 -13.73 -10.33
C ILE A 8 21.37 -12.31 -9.77
N ILE A 9 22.50 -11.82 -9.23
CA ILE A 9 22.61 -10.47 -8.66
C ILE A 9 22.30 -9.37 -9.69
N ILE A 10 22.81 -9.52 -10.92
CA ILE A 10 22.57 -8.57 -12.01
C ILE A 10 21.09 -8.58 -12.42
N THR A 11 20.48 -9.76 -12.50
CA THR A 11 19.07 -9.91 -12.88
C THR A 11 18.14 -9.28 -11.84
N ASP A 12 18.39 -9.51 -10.55
CA ASP A 12 17.60 -8.93 -9.46
C ASP A 12 17.68 -7.40 -9.41
N LEU A 13 18.88 -6.85 -9.56
CA LEU A 13 19.09 -5.41 -9.61
C LEU A 13 18.37 -4.79 -10.80
N PHE A 14 18.50 -5.40 -11.98
CA PHE A 14 17.84 -4.93 -13.20
C PHE A 14 16.32 -4.91 -13.05
N ASN A 15 15.73 -6.00 -12.53
CA ASN A 15 14.29 -6.09 -12.30
C ASN A 15 13.78 -5.00 -11.35
N GLN A 16 14.53 -4.68 -10.29
CA GLN A 16 14.14 -3.66 -9.32
C GLN A 16 14.23 -2.24 -9.89
N ILE A 17 15.24 -1.97 -10.72
CA ILE A 17 15.34 -0.70 -11.46
C ILE A 17 14.16 -0.55 -12.41
N ILE A 18 13.84 -1.59 -13.19
CA ILE A 18 12.71 -1.56 -14.13
C ILE A 18 11.38 -1.33 -13.39
N ASN A 19 11.16 -2.02 -12.27
CA ASN A 19 9.97 -1.82 -11.44
C ASN A 19 9.89 -0.38 -10.92
N PHE A 20 10.97 0.16 -10.36
CA PHE A 20 11.01 1.53 -9.86
C PHE A 20 10.72 2.55 -10.96
N VAL A 21 11.36 2.43 -12.13
CA VAL A 21 11.13 3.32 -13.28
C VAL A 21 9.68 3.20 -13.76
N SER A 22 9.12 1.99 -13.83
CA SER A 22 7.73 1.77 -14.22
C SER A 22 6.76 2.47 -13.26
N TYR A 23 7.00 2.38 -11.96
CA TYR A 23 6.21 3.08 -10.95
C TYR A 23 6.35 4.61 -11.07
N LEU A 24 7.53 5.14 -11.38
CA LEU A 24 7.71 6.58 -11.61
C LEU A 24 6.94 7.08 -12.84
N VAL A 25 7.01 6.34 -13.95
CA VAL A 25 6.25 6.67 -15.17
C VAL A 25 4.76 6.64 -14.87
N PHE A 26 4.29 5.59 -14.19
CA PHE A 26 2.87 5.47 -13.84
C PHE A 26 2.41 6.57 -12.88
N ALA A 27 3.22 6.90 -11.86
CA ALA A 27 2.94 8.02 -10.96
C ALA A 27 2.86 9.35 -11.71
N ALA A 28 3.79 9.62 -12.62
CA ALA A 28 3.79 10.84 -13.43
C ALA A 28 2.52 10.94 -14.30
N LEU A 29 2.12 9.85 -14.95
CA LEU A 29 0.89 9.78 -15.75
C LEU A 29 -0.35 10.01 -14.88
N LEU A 30 -0.46 9.35 -13.72
CA LEU A 30 -1.58 9.54 -12.80
C LEU A 30 -1.65 10.97 -12.26
N ILE A 31 -0.51 11.55 -11.86
CA ILE A 31 -0.45 12.94 -11.39
C ILE A 31 -0.88 13.89 -12.51
N TYR A 32 -0.44 13.66 -13.75
CA TYR A 32 -0.82 14.46 -14.91
C TYR A 32 -2.35 14.41 -15.14
N ILE A 33 -2.92 13.20 -15.20
CA ILE A 33 -4.36 12.98 -15.44
C ILE A 33 -5.20 13.57 -14.31
N LEU A 34 -4.80 13.36 -13.05
CA LEU A 34 -5.56 13.76 -11.87
C LEU A 34 -5.21 15.18 -11.39
N MET A 35 -4.31 15.89 -12.06
CA MET A 35 -3.88 17.24 -11.71
C MET A 35 -5.04 18.20 -11.45
N PRO A 36 -6.14 18.23 -12.24
CA PRO A 36 -7.28 19.10 -11.96
C PRO A 36 -7.91 18.82 -10.59
N SER A 37 -8.00 17.56 -10.19
CA SER A 37 -8.55 17.16 -8.89
C SER A 37 -7.56 17.42 -7.75
N ILE A 38 -6.27 17.15 -7.95
CA ILE A 38 -5.22 17.40 -6.94
C ILE A 38 -5.11 18.89 -6.61
N LYS A 39 -5.27 19.77 -7.61
CA LYS A 39 -5.21 21.23 -7.39
C LYS A 39 -6.26 21.75 -6.40
N LEU A 40 -7.40 21.05 -6.25
CA LEU A 40 -8.44 21.41 -5.29
C LEU A 40 -8.01 21.14 -3.83
N ASP A 41 -7.06 20.22 -3.63
CA ASP A 41 -6.60 19.80 -2.30
C ASP A 41 -5.46 20.69 -1.79
N ILE A 42 -4.72 21.35 -2.70
CA ILE A 42 -3.54 22.15 -2.35
C ILE A 42 -3.89 23.31 -1.40
N PRO A 43 -4.94 24.13 -1.63
CA PRO A 43 -5.28 25.21 -0.71
C PRO A 43 -5.63 24.72 0.69
N GLN A 44 -6.35 23.60 0.79
CA GLN A 44 -6.72 22.98 2.07
C GLN A 44 -5.49 22.50 2.84
N LEU A 45 -4.53 21.87 2.15
CA LEU A 45 -3.27 21.47 2.78
C LEU A 45 -2.46 22.69 3.24
N LYS A 46 -2.37 23.74 2.42
CA LYS A 46 -1.62 24.96 2.75
C LYS A 46 -2.22 25.76 3.91
N ALA A 47 -3.51 25.56 4.20
CA ALA A 47 -4.16 26.15 5.36
C ALA A 47 -3.72 25.49 6.68
N LEU A 48 -3.20 24.27 6.63
CA LEU A 48 -2.65 23.57 7.79
C LEU A 48 -1.19 23.96 8.04
N SER A 49 -0.84 24.15 9.30
CA SER A 49 0.55 24.24 9.73
C SER A 49 1.27 22.90 9.55
N LYS A 50 2.61 22.94 9.49
CA LYS A 50 3.43 21.72 9.45
C LYS A 50 3.16 20.77 10.62
N LYS A 51 2.86 21.34 11.81
CA LYS A 51 2.52 20.57 13.01
C LYS A 51 1.19 19.85 12.83
N GLU A 52 0.18 20.52 12.29
CA GLU A 52 -1.13 19.90 12.01
C GLU A 52 -1.02 18.79 10.97
N ILE A 53 -0.27 19.00 9.89
CA ILE A 53 0.00 17.96 8.88
C ILE A 53 0.64 16.73 9.54
N ALA A 54 1.67 16.94 10.39
CA ALA A 54 2.34 15.85 11.10
C ALA A 54 1.40 15.14 12.09
N THR A 55 0.60 15.90 12.84
CA THR A 55 -0.37 15.34 13.79
C THR A 55 -1.46 14.54 13.08
N HIS A 56 -2.06 15.07 12.01
CA HIS A 56 -3.11 14.39 11.26
C HIS A 56 -2.56 13.11 10.59
N SER A 57 -1.37 13.19 10.00
CA SER A 57 -0.72 12.03 9.39
C SER A 57 -0.34 10.97 10.44
N GLY A 58 0.15 11.40 11.61
CA GLY A 58 0.44 10.50 12.73
C GLY A 58 -0.81 9.82 13.29
N ILE A 59 -1.92 10.56 13.45
CA ILE A 59 -3.23 9.97 13.77
C ILE A 59 -3.67 8.99 12.67
N GLY A 60 -3.40 9.31 11.41
CA GLY A 60 -3.60 8.40 10.28
C GLY A 60 -2.85 7.09 10.45
N VAL A 61 -1.56 7.11 10.81
CA VAL A 61 -0.79 5.90 11.12
C VAL A 61 -1.43 5.10 12.25
N LEU A 62 -1.93 5.76 13.30
CA LEU A 62 -2.64 5.09 14.39
C LEU A 62 -3.93 4.40 13.91
N TRP A 63 -4.66 4.99 12.96
CA TRP A 63 -5.82 4.34 12.34
C TRP A 63 -5.42 3.10 11.54
N ILE A 64 -4.35 3.17 10.75
CA ILE A 64 -3.84 2.01 10.00
C ILE A 64 -3.49 0.88 10.97
N LEU A 65 -2.80 1.18 12.07
CA LEU A 65 -2.47 0.21 13.12
C LEU A 65 -3.73 -0.36 13.80
N ALA A 66 -4.69 0.48 14.16
CA ALA A 66 -5.92 0.05 14.84
C ALA A 66 -6.75 -0.90 13.97
N PHE A 67 -6.97 -0.55 12.70
CA PHE A 67 -7.62 -1.44 11.73
C PHE A 67 -6.81 -2.72 11.51
N GLY A 68 -5.48 -2.61 11.40
CA GLY A 68 -4.59 -3.77 11.30
C GLY A 68 -4.77 -4.76 12.44
N ILE A 69 -4.81 -4.30 13.70
CA ILE A 69 -5.02 -5.16 14.88
C ILE A 69 -6.35 -5.91 14.78
N VAL A 70 -7.45 -5.20 14.50
CA VAL A 70 -8.79 -5.81 14.42
C VAL A 70 -8.84 -6.89 13.34
N PHE A 71 -8.33 -6.59 12.14
CA PHE A 71 -8.40 -7.51 11.02
C PHE A 71 -7.36 -8.64 11.08
N ASN A 72 -6.23 -8.44 11.77
CA ASN A 72 -5.29 -9.53 12.06
C ASN A 72 -5.89 -10.54 13.04
N ILE A 73 -6.70 -10.11 14.00
CA ILE A 73 -7.47 -11.04 14.85
C ILE A 73 -8.42 -11.87 14.00
N ILE A 74 -9.13 -11.25 13.04
CA ILE A 74 -10.02 -11.96 12.12
C ILE A 74 -9.23 -12.98 11.27
N SER A 75 -8.11 -12.56 10.67
CA SER A 75 -7.24 -13.45 9.87
C SER A 75 -6.74 -14.63 10.71
N PHE A 76 -6.28 -14.38 11.95
CA PHE A 76 -5.89 -15.44 12.89
C PHE A 76 -7.03 -16.40 13.20
N MET A 77 -8.25 -15.90 13.42
CA MET A 77 -9.42 -16.77 13.61
C MET A 77 -9.69 -17.64 12.39
N LEU A 78 -9.54 -17.11 11.17
CA LEU A 78 -9.73 -17.90 9.95
C LEU A 78 -8.67 -18.98 9.80
N TYR A 79 -7.39 -18.69 10.07
CA TYR A 79 -6.35 -19.71 10.13
C TYR A 79 -6.74 -20.87 11.08
N ARG A 80 -7.29 -20.55 12.25
CA ARG A 80 -7.76 -21.57 13.22
C ARG A 80 -9.00 -22.33 12.74
N ILE A 81 -9.93 -21.67 12.06
CA ILE A 81 -11.17 -22.29 11.54
C ILE A 81 -10.85 -23.28 10.42
N PHE A 82 -9.93 -22.92 9.53
CA PHE A 82 -9.55 -23.76 8.39
C PHE A 82 -8.40 -24.73 8.69
N ASP A 83 -7.89 -24.75 9.92
CA ASP A 83 -6.76 -25.58 10.37
C ASP A 83 -5.50 -25.40 9.50
N ILE A 84 -5.18 -24.14 9.19
CA ILE A 84 -4.02 -23.76 8.37
C ILE A 84 -2.97 -23.10 9.26
N ILE A 85 -1.70 -23.41 9.00
CA ILE A 85 -0.58 -22.74 9.67
C ILE A 85 -0.49 -21.29 9.16
N PRO A 86 -0.42 -20.28 10.03
CA PRO A 86 -0.27 -18.90 9.61
C PRO A 86 0.95 -18.69 8.71
N GLU A 87 0.73 -18.09 7.54
CA GLU A 87 1.76 -17.84 6.53
C GLU A 87 1.75 -16.38 6.07
N THR A 88 2.96 -15.86 5.82
CA THR A 88 3.15 -14.52 5.26
C THR A 88 2.63 -14.48 3.82
N SER A 89 1.92 -13.41 3.43
CA SER A 89 1.49 -13.22 2.04
C SER A 89 2.67 -13.23 1.08
N MET A 90 2.43 -13.66 -0.16
CA MET A 90 3.45 -13.66 -1.20
C MET A 90 3.97 -12.25 -1.45
N ASN A 91 3.10 -11.24 -1.43
CA ASN A 91 3.53 -9.85 -1.56
C ASN A 91 4.52 -9.43 -0.46
N GLN A 92 4.22 -9.71 0.81
CA GLN A 92 5.15 -9.38 1.90
C GLN A 92 6.44 -10.21 1.83
N MET A 93 6.34 -11.48 1.43
CA MET A 93 7.50 -12.34 1.22
C MET A 93 8.43 -11.80 0.13
N MET A 94 7.87 -11.31 -0.98
CA MET A 94 8.63 -10.72 -2.08
C MET A 94 9.30 -9.41 -1.67
N ILE A 95 8.62 -8.55 -0.91
CA ILE A 95 9.23 -7.35 -0.31
C ILE A 95 10.40 -7.74 0.60
N ASN A 96 10.21 -8.68 1.51
CA ASN A 96 11.24 -9.13 2.45
C ASN A 96 12.48 -9.71 1.75
N ARG A 97 12.28 -10.48 0.67
CA ARG A 97 13.37 -10.99 -0.16
C ARG A 97 14.11 -9.86 -0.88
N ALA A 98 13.37 -8.93 -1.48
CA ALA A 98 13.97 -7.85 -2.23
C ALA A 98 14.74 -6.84 -1.35
N LEU A 99 14.31 -6.64 -0.09
CA LEU A 99 15.05 -5.87 0.91
C LEU A 99 16.41 -6.48 1.28
N LYS A 100 16.62 -7.78 1.04
CA LYS A 100 17.89 -8.49 1.27
C LYS A 100 18.77 -8.59 0.00
N SER A 101 18.34 -8.00 -1.10
CA SER A 101 19.03 -8.07 -2.40
C SER A 101 19.88 -6.82 -2.67
N SER A 102 20.69 -6.86 -3.73
CA SER A 102 21.50 -5.73 -4.22
C SER A 102 20.69 -4.49 -4.63
N GLY A 103 19.40 -4.65 -4.93
CA GLY A 103 18.50 -3.57 -5.35
C GLY A 103 17.65 -2.95 -4.24
N ALA A 104 17.86 -3.33 -2.96
CA ALA A 104 16.98 -2.97 -1.85
C ALA A 104 16.55 -1.49 -1.80
N ILE A 105 17.46 -0.56 -2.17
CA ILE A 105 17.15 0.88 -2.22
C ILE A 105 15.98 1.20 -3.16
N PHE A 106 15.86 0.54 -4.31
CA PHE A 106 14.79 0.78 -5.28
C PHE A 106 13.44 0.29 -4.74
N ILE A 107 13.43 -0.82 -3.99
CA ILE A 107 12.23 -1.32 -3.33
C ILE A 107 11.81 -0.40 -2.19
N ILE A 108 12.76 0.09 -1.38
CA ILE A 108 12.46 1.06 -0.33
C ILE A 108 11.87 2.33 -0.94
N LEU A 109 12.49 2.88 -2.00
CA LEU A 109 11.99 4.08 -2.67
C LEU A 109 10.59 3.85 -3.26
N THR A 110 10.35 2.68 -3.86
CA THR A 110 9.05 2.33 -4.42
C THR A 110 8.01 2.17 -3.30
N ALA A 111 8.24 1.27 -2.34
CA ALA A 111 7.26 0.92 -1.31
C ALA A 111 6.98 2.07 -0.33
N VAL A 112 7.96 2.92 -0.03
CA VAL A 112 7.77 4.03 0.93
C VAL A 112 7.23 5.27 0.26
N PHE A 113 7.61 5.58 -0.99
CA PHE A 113 7.26 6.87 -1.59
C PHE A 113 6.36 6.73 -2.81
N VAL A 114 6.83 6.04 -3.86
CA VAL A 114 6.14 6.06 -5.16
C VAL A 114 4.85 5.24 -5.12
N GLY A 115 4.87 4.06 -4.51
CA GLY A 115 3.74 3.17 -4.30
C GLY A 115 2.58 3.87 -3.59
N PRO A 116 2.77 4.43 -2.39
CA PRO A 116 1.73 5.18 -1.69
C PRO A 116 1.12 6.33 -2.52
N ILE A 117 1.92 7.06 -3.30
CA ILE A 117 1.39 8.10 -4.20
C ILE A 117 0.46 7.48 -5.25
N VAL A 118 0.93 6.45 -5.94
CA VAL A 118 0.15 5.75 -6.98
C VAL A 118 -1.13 5.17 -6.38
N GLU A 119 -1.01 4.45 -5.28
CA GLU A 119 -2.10 3.74 -4.64
C GLU A 119 -3.17 4.70 -4.12
N GLU A 120 -2.81 5.78 -3.42
CA GLU A 120 -3.82 6.73 -2.96
C GLU A 120 -4.49 7.47 -4.13
N LEU A 121 -3.73 7.83 -5.18
CA LEU A 121 -4.30 8.46 -6.38
C LEU A 121 -5.29 7.55 -7.11
N VAL A 122 -4.99 6.25 -7.21
CA VAL A 122 -5.91 5.27 -7.78
C VAL A 122 -7.09 5.06 -6.82
N PHE A 123 -6.84 4.49 -5.64
CA PHE A 123 -7.87 3.93 -4.78
C PHE A 123 -8.64 4.98 -3.97
N ARG A 124 -8.09 6.18 -3.72
CA ARG A 124 -8.85 7.26 -3.09
C ARG A 124 -9.32 8.25 -4.13
N LYS A 125 -8.40 8.90 -4.81
CA LYS A 125 -8.76 10.03 -5.66
C LYS A 125 -9.66 9.59 -6.81
N SER A 126 -9.31 8.53 -7.53
CA SER A 126 -10.07 8.09 -8.70
C SER A 126 -11.40 7.42 -8.30
N PHE A 127 -11.38 6.44 -7.39
CA PHE A 127 -12.62 5.74 -6.99
C PHE A 127 -13.66 6.68 -6.34
N PHE A 128 -13.24 7.62 -5.48
CA PHE A 128 -14.18 8.56 -4.84
C PHE A 128 -14.70 9.66 -5.78
N VAL A 129 -14.02 9.90 -6.90
CA VAL A 129 -14.53 10.75 -7.99
C VAL A 129 -15.56 9.99 -8.82
N LEU A 130 -15.31 8.71 -9.12
CA LEU A 130 -16.17 7.90 -9.98
C LEU A 130 -17.43 7.39 -9.27
N ILE A 131 -17.35 7.09 -7.97
CA ILE A 131 -18.45 6.52 -7.18
C ILE A 131 -19.04 7.58 -6.26
N LYS A 132 -20.26 8.04 -6.57
CA LYS A 132 -20.93 9.14 -5.84
C LYS A 132 -21.22 8.82 -4.37
N ASN A 133 -21.59 7.58 -4.05
CA ASN A 133 -21.88 7.18 -2.68
C ASN A 133 -20.57 6.91 -1.93
N PRO A 134 -20.22 7.69 -0.88
CA PRO A 134 -18.91 7.56 -0.22
C PRO A 134 -18.72 6.22 0.50
N LYS A 135 -19.80 5.59 0.99
CA LYS A 135 -19.70 4.26 1.63
C LYS A 135 -19.41 3.19 0.59
N ILE A 136 -20.05 3.25 -0.57
CA ILE A 136 -19.78 2.32 -1.68
C ILE A 136 -18.37 2.56 -2.22
N ALA A 137 -17.95 3.82 -2.39
CA ALA A 137 -16.61 4.16 -2.82
C ALA A 137 -15.54 3.61 -1.87
N LEU A 138 -15.75 3.78 -0.55
CA LEU A 138 -14.89 3.19 0.48
C LEU A 138 -14.82 1.68 0.31
N THR A 139 -15.95 0.96 0.37
CA THR A 139 -15.96 -0.51 0.27
C THR A 139 -15.29 -1.02 -1.00
N VAL A 140 -15.68 -0.52 -2.17
CA VAL A 140 -15.14 -0.98 -3.45
C VAL A 140 -13.64 -0.68 -3.55
N SER A 141 -13.23 0.54 -3.18
CA SER A 141 -11.81 0.92 -3.25
C SER A 141 -10.94 0.10 -2.30
N SER A 142 -11.42 -0.22 -1.10
CA SER A 142 -10.69 -1.03 -0.13
C SER A 142 -10.59 -2.49 -0.56
N VAL A 143 -11.65 -3.05 -1.15
CA VAL A 143 -11.60 -4.40 -1.74
C VAL A 143 -10.61 -4.46 -2.90
N CYS A 144 -10.68 -3.52 -3.85
CA CYS A 144 -9.71 -3.47 -4.96
C CYS A 144 -8.27 -3.27 -4.47
N PHE A 145 -8.06 -2.40 -3.48
CA PHE A 145 -6.76 -2.22 -2.83
C PHE A 145 -6.25 -3.55 -2.24
N GLY A 146 -7.12 -4.31 -1.57
CA GLY A 146 -6.77 -5.62 -1.06
C GLY A 146 -6.38 -6.62 -2.14
N LEU A 147 -7.17 -6.71 -3.20
CA LEU A 147 -6.99 -7.70 -4.26
C LEU A 147 -5.71 -7.49 -5.07
N ILE A 148 -5.28 -6.24 -5.31
CA ILE A 148 -4.02 -6.01 -6.05
C ILE A 148 -2.78 -6.55 -5.33
N HIS A 149 -2.83 -6.64 -4.00
CA HIS A 149 -1.75 -7.18 -3.16
C HIS A 149 -1.77 -8.70 -3.06
N MET A 150 -2.84 -9.35 -3.54
CA MET A 150 -3.01 -10.80 -3.56
C MET A 150 -2.89 -11.38 -4.98
N THR A 151 -2.32 -10.61 -5.92
CA THR A 151 -2.27 -11.00 -7.34
C THR A 151 -1.52 -12.31 -7.57
N THR A 152 -0.46 -12.59 -6.82
CA THR A 152 0.30 -13.84 -6.95
C THR A 152 -0.55 -15.03 -6.51
N GLU A 153 -1.17 -14.95 -5.33
CA GLU A 153 -2.05 -15.98 -4.79
C GLU A 153 -3.27 -16.21 -5.69
N ILE A 154 -3.86 -15.13 -6.25
CA ILE A 154 -4.97 -15.22 -7.22
C ILE A 154 -4.54 -15.99 -8.47
N ILE A 155 -3.38 -15.67 -9.04
CA ILE A 155 -2.87 -16.31 -10.26
C ILE A 155 -2.55 -17.79 -10.00
N GLN A 156 -2.03 -18.11 -8.81
CA GLN A 156 -1.75 -19.49 -8.39
C GLN A 156 -3.02 -20.28 -8.04
N GLY A 157 -4.17 -19.62 -7.96
CA GLY A 157 -5.45 -20.25 -7.61
C GLY A 157 -5.58 -20.57 -6.12
N ASP A 158 -4.74 -19.98 -5.26
CA ASP A 158 -4.81 -20.15 -3.81
C ASP A 158 -5.86 -19.23 -3.20
N ILE A 159 -7.13 -19.51 -3.52
CA ILE A 159 -8.26 -18.68 -3.11
C ILE A 159 -8.39 -18.60 -1.59
N LEU A 160 -7.98 -19.64 -0.87
CA LEU A 160 -8.05 -19.65 0.58
C LEU A 160 -7.07 -18.64 1.18
N MET A 161 -5.84 -18.59 0.68
CA MET A 161 -4.88 -17.56 1.09
C MET A 161 -5.29 -16.16 0.64
N VAL A 162 -5.92 -16.02 -0.54
CA VAL A 162 -6.52 -14.75 -0.97
C VAL A 162 -7.54 -14.24 0.06
N VAL A 163 -8.38 -15.12 0.60
CA VAL A 163 -9.35 -14.75 1.65
C VAL A 163 -8.65 -14.42 2.97
N ILE A 164 -7.79 -15.30 3.46
CA ILE A 164 -7.22 -15.18 4.81
C ILE A 164 -6.25 -14.00 4.90
N ASN A 165 -5.32 -13.88 3.94
CA ASN A 165 -4.31 -12.82 3.92
C ASN A 165 -4.84 -11.54 3.25
N GLY A 166 -5.76 -11.65 2.29
CA GLY A 166 -6.34 -10.47 1.63
C GLY A 166 -7.11 -9.57 2.59
N ILE A 167 -7.69 -10.13 3.66
CA ILE A 167 -8.34 -9.34 4.72
C ILE A 167 -7.39 -8.30 5.33
N GLY A 168 -6.11 -8.62 5.50
CA GLY A 168 -5.12 -7.68 6.00
C GLY A 168 -4.92 -6.49 5.06
N TYR A 169 -4.86 -6.73 3.75
CA TYR A 169 -4.74 -5.65 2.77
C TYR A 169 -6.04 -4.86 2.59
N ILE A 170 -7.20 -5.52 2.62
CA ILE A 170 -8.52 -4.84 2.62
C ILE A 170 -8.62 -3.91 3.84
N SER A 171 -8.13 -4.34 5.00
CA SER A 171 -8.05 -3.51 6.21
C SER A 171 -7.22 -2.25 5.99
N GLY A 172 -6.04 -2.36 5.39
CA GLY A 172 -5.24 -1.18 5.00
C GLY A 172 -6.01 -0.26 4.07
N GLY A 173 -6.68 -0.82 3.07
CA GLY A 173 -7.56 -0.10 2.17
C GLY A 173 -8.72 0.62 2.87
N LEU A 174 -9.31 0.02 3.91
CA LEU A 174 -10.37 0.61 4.73
C LEU A 174 -9.84 1.74 5.60
N ALA A 175 -8.68 1.55 6.25
CA ALA A 175 -8.06 2.55 7.09
C ALA A 175 -7.70 3.81 6.29
N LEU A 176 -7.03 3.64 5.14
CA LEU A 176 -6.64 4.73 4.26
C LEU A 176 -7.86 5.44 3.65
N GLY A 177 -8.89 4.68 3.27
CA GLY A 177 -10.17 5.23 2.83
C GLY A 177 -10.89 6.04 3.91
N TYR A 178 -10.87 5.56 5.15
CA TYR A 178 -11.42 6.27 6.30
C TYR A 178 -10.65 7.56 6.60
N ILE A 179 -9.31 7.52 6.60
CA ILE A 179 -8.46 8.71 6.75
C ILE A 179 -8.80 9.73 5.67
N TYR A 180 -8.85 9.31 4.41
CA TYR A 180 -9.23 10.19 3.29
C TYR A 180 -10.59 10.86 3.50
N MET A 181 -11.59 10.12 3.97
CA MET A 181 -12.91 10.69 4.26
C MET A 181 -12.89 11.68 5.43
N LYS A 182 -12.11 11.39 6.48
CA LYS A 182 -11.99 12.22 7.68
C LYS A 182 -11.26 13.53 7.39
N GLU A 183 -10.29 13.51 6.49
CA GLU A 183 -9.49 14.66 6.09
C GLU A 183 -10.13 15.42 4.92
N ASN A 184 -11.47 15.51 4.90
CA ASN A 184 -12.26 16.22 3.89
C ASN A 184 -11.94 15.84 2.43
N LYS A 185 -11.57 14.56 2.20
CA LYS A 185 -11.16 14.05 0.88
C LYS A 185 -9.92 14.76 0.31
N ASN A 186 -9.06 15.27 1.19
CA ASN A 186 -7.73 15.74 0.86
C ASN A 186 -6.77 14.55 0.70
N ILE A 187 -6.09 14.47 -0.44
CA ILE A 187 -5.26 13.31 -0.79
C ILE A 187 -3.91 13.28 -0.08
N PHE A 188 -3.43 14.44 0.41
CA PHE A 188 -2.06 14.53 0.92
C PHE A 188 -1.88 13.87 2.29
N ILE A 189 -2.86 14.00 3.19
CA ILE A 189 -2.78 13.37 4.52
C ILE A 189 -2.74 11.83 4.45
N PRO A 190 -3.64 11.13 3.71
CA PRO A 190 -3.53 9.68 3.58
C PRO A 190 -2.25 9.25 2.87
N ILE A 191 -1.74 10.01 1.89
CA ILE A 191 -0.42 9.72 1.28
C ILE A 191 0.67 9.76 2.35
N ILE A 192 0.78 10.84 3.13
CA ILE A 192 1.84 10.98 4.13
C ILE A 192 1.71 9.92 5.23
N ALA A 193 0.49 9.62 5.69
CA ALA A 193 0.23 8.56 6.66
C ALA A 193 0.64 7.18 6.13
N HIS A 194 0.34 6.89 4.86
CA HIS A 194 0.72 5.65 4.19
C HIS A 194 2.24 5.53 4.05
N MET A 195 2.92 6.59 3.57
CA MET A 195 4.39 6.62 3.50
C MET A 195 5.03 6.38 4.86
N ALA A 196 4.51 7.03 5.91
CA ALA A 196 5.02 6.86 7.28
C ALA A 196 4.79 5.44 7.81
N TYR A 197 3.64 4.83 7.53
CA TYR A 197 3.35 3.45 7.90
C TYR A 197 4.26 2.46 7.17
N ASN A 198 4.48 2.63 5.86
CA ASN A 198 5.36 1.76 5.08
C ASN A 198 6.82 1.91 5.52
N LEU A 199 7.28 3.14 5.82
CA LEU A 199 8.60 3.37 6.38
C LEU A 199 8.77 2.63 7.72
N LEU A 200 7.78 2.74 8.62
CA LEU A 200 7.79 2.01 9.89
C LEU A 200 7.86 0.49 9.66
N SER A 201 7.04 -0.05 8.75
CA SER A 201 7.01 -1.47 8.42
C SER A 201 8.36 -1.98 7.90
N ILE A 202 9.01 -1.23 6.99
CA ILE A 202 10.33 -1.59 6.45
C ILE A 202 11.40 -1.55 7.55
N VAL A 203 11.42 -0.49 8.37
CA VAL A 203 12.39 -0.38 9.47
C VAL A 203 12.25 -1.57 10.43
N LEU A 204 11.03 -1.94 10.80
CA LEU A 204 10.77 -3.11 11.64
C LEU A 204 11.18 -4.42 10.95
N SER A 205 10.97 -4.55 9.64
CA SER A 205 11.34 -5.74 8.87
C SER A 205 12.86 -5.92 8.70
N ILE A 206 13.64 -4.84 8.81
CA ILE A 206 15.11 -4.88 8.75
C ILE A 206 15.70 -5.15 10.15
N LEU A 207 15.06 -4.65 11.21
CA LEU A 207 15.54 -4.77 12.59
C LEU A 207 15.14 -6.08 13.28
N GLY A 208 14.04 -6.70 12.85
CA GLY A 208 13.55 -8.00 13.34
C GLY A 208 14.07 -9.17 12.55
#